data_AF-A0A0V1BXV9-F1
#
_entry.id   AF-A0A0V1BXV9-F1
#
_cell.length_a   1.000
_cell.length_b   1.000
_cell.length_c   1.000
_cell.angle_alpha   90.00
_cell.angle_beta   90.00
_cell.angle_gamma   90.00
#
_symmetry.space_group_name_H-M   'P 1'
#
loop_
_entity.id
_entity.type
_entity.pdbx_description
1 polymer ?
#
loop_
_entity_poly.entity_id
_entity_poly.type
_entity_poly.pdbx_seq_one_letter_code
_entity_poly.pdbx_strand_id
1 'polypeptide(L)'
;MLRWVKRLPWSVKPRFCHSSVNCVAVDRRDHCLGSISIEDAHNWKLIQDDVALHRAFSVFLFHSDGRMLIQKRASSKATFPGYWSNACCSHPRFMPDETSSDPPFSGIKCAAQRRMSEEFKIPLIPLESFHFIDRFIYKAQFNESLGEHELDYVFFVRSDLLIEPNFNEVELIQYVEEAQLKELLELSDRKPEIMQFAPWFRLIAKKFLFLWWKHLGDLQYIYIYFKMPTRLKKTRKLRGHVSHGHGRVGKHRKHPGGRGNAGGLHHHRINFNKYHPGYFGKVGMRNFHVRKSQYWCPTINVEKIWSLIPETVRRQYSTSKSKAPVIDVVQSGYHKVLGKGKLPKQPVIVKAKFFSKRAEEKIKKVGGACLLVA
;
A
#
# COMPACT_ATOMS: atom_id res chain seq x y z
N MET A 1 2.04 5.28 -44.84
CA MET A 1 0.70 5.55 -45.42
C MET A 1 -0.35 5.12 -44.39
N LEU A 2 -0.77 6.03 -43.50
CA LEU A 2 -1.69 5.75 -42.39
C LEU A 2 -3.13 5.69 -42.92
N ARG A 3 -3.72 4.48 -42.98
CA ARG A 3 -5.15 4.30 -43.27
C ARG A 3 -5.94 4.51 -41.98
N TRP A 4 -6.64 5.64 -41.91
CA TRP A 4 -7.68 5.90 -40.92
C TRP A 4 -8.96 5.19 -41.36
N VAL A 5 -9.37 4.15 -40.65
CA VAL A 5 -10.70 3.55 -40.83
C VAL A 5 -11.59 4.12 -39.73
N LYS A 6 -12.33 5.20 -40.03
CA LYS A 6 -13.41 5.70 -39.17
C LYS A 6 -14.71 5.03 -39.59
N ARG A 7 -15.41 4.39 -38.65
CA ARG A 7 -16.80 3.93 -38.82
C ARG A 7 -17.75 4.94 -38.16
N LEU A 8 -18.87 5.24 -38.83
CA LEU A 8 -19.93 6.13 -38.35
C LEU A 8 -20.74 5.47 -37.21
N PRO A 9 -21.20 6.22 -36.18
CA PRO A 9 -21.85 5.64 -35.01
C PRO A 9 -23.33 5.37 -35.27
N TRP A 10 -23.74 4.11 -35.12
CA TRP A 10 -25.12 3.76 -34.74
C TRP A 10 -25.29 3.95 -33.23
N SER A 11 -26.45 4.39 -32.76
CA SER A 11 -26.70 4.55 -31.32
C SER A 11 -26.68 3.17 -30.64
N VAL A 12 -25.65 2.93 -29.84
CA VAL A 12 -25.52 1.68 -29.07
C VAL A 12 -25.91 2.00 -27.64
N LYS A 13 -26.94 1.32 -27.12
CA LYS A 13 -27.28 1.41 -25.69
C LYS A 13 -26.07 0.92 -24.87
N PRO A 14 -25.68 1.62 -23.78
CA PRO A 14 -24.66 1.15 -22.85
C PRO A 14 -25.06 -0.21 -22.31
N ARG A 15 -24.13 -1.17 -22.31
CA ARG A 15 -24.35 -2.52 -21.83
C ARG A 15 -23.15 -2.99 -21.02
N PHE A 16 -23.41 -3.73 -19.95
CA PHE A 16 -22.43 -4.69 -19.48
C PHE A 16 -22.37 -5.78 -20.53
N CYS A 17 -21.20 -5.99 -21.15
CA CYS A 17 -21.04 -6.99 -22.21
C CYS A 17 -21.38 -8.41 -21.72
N HIS A 18 -21.43 -8.62 -20.39
CA HIS A 18 -21.73 -9.90 -19.74
C HIS A 18 -22.50 -9.69 -18.43
N SER A 19 -23.82 -9.45 -18.50
CA SER A 19 -24.69 -9.19 -17.33
C SER A 19 -24.91 -10.39 -16.39
N SER A 20 -24.22 -11.49 -16.62
CA SER A 20 -24.24 -12.70 -15.78
C SER A 20 -22.89 -12.96 -15.11
N VAL A 21 -21.93 -12.03 -15.24
CA VAL A 21 -20.60 -12.17 -14.65
C VAL A 21 -20.60 -11.66 -13.22
N ASN A 22 -20.13 -12.51 -12.33
CA ASN A 22 -19.86 -12.16 -10.94
C ASN A 22 -18.39 -11.77 -10.75
N CYS A 23 -18.16 -10.62 -10.14
CA CYS A 23 -16.86 -10.13 -9.70
C CYS A 23 -16.54 -10.68 -8.30
N VAL A 24 -15.26 -10.59 -7.91
CA VAL A 24 -14.80 -10.99 -6.58
C VAL A 24 -14.97 -9.84 -5.58
N ALA A 25 -15.92 -9.96 -4.66
CA ALA A 25 -16.14 -8.99 -3.58
C ALA A 25 -15.04 -9.11 -2.52
N VAL A 26 -14.53 -7.98 -2.00
CA VAL A 26 -13.43 -7.98 -1.03
C VAL A 26 -13.56 -6.92 0.06
N ASP A 27 -12.86 -7.14 1.16
CA ASP A 27 -12.61 -6.10 2.16
C ASP A 27 -11.40 -5.20 1.78
N ARG A 28 -11.17 -4.14 2.57
CA ARG A 28 -10.04 -3.20 2.37
C ARG A 28 -8.65 -3.82 2.55
N ARG A 29 -8.57 -5.04 3.07
CA ARG A 29 -7.34 -5.81 3.23
C ARG A 29 -7.17 -6.87 2.14
N ASP A 30 -8.07 -6.88 1.16
CA ASP A 30 -8.10 -7.81 0.03
C ASP A 30 -8.49 -9.24 0.41
N HIS A 31 -9.21 -9.43 1.51
CA HIS A 31 -9.82 -10.72 1.81
C HIS A 31 -11.09 -10.89 0.99
N CYS A 32 -11.24 -12.07 0.37
CA CYS A 32 -12.41 -12.43 -0.42
C CYS A 32 -13.65 -12.58 0.48
N LEU A 33 -14.72 -11.86 0.16
CA LEU A 33 -16.01 -11.89 0.85
C LEU A 33 -17.06 -12.72 0.10
N GLY A 34 -16.79 -13.09 -1.16
CA GLY A 34 -17.69 -13.85 -2.02
C GLY A 34 -17.80 -13.24 -3.41
N SER A 35 -18.93 -13.46 -4.07
CA SER A 35 -19.28 -12.90 -5.36
C SER A 35 -20.18 -11.67 -5.24
N ILE A 36 -20.04 -10.72 -6.17
CA ILE A 36 -20.99 -9.63 -6.41
C ILE A 36 -21.28 -9.55 -7.91
N SER A 37 -22.53 -9.30 -8.30
CA SER A 37 -22.88 -9.13 -9.73
C SER A 37 -22.15 -7.90 -10.29
N ILE A 38 -21.83 -7.90 -11.58
CA ILE A 38 -21.19 -6.74 -12.20
C ILE A 38 -22.08 -5.50 -12.12
N GLU A 39 -23.41 -5.66 -12.19
CA GLU A 39 -24.36 -4.58 -12.03
C GLU A 39 -24.30 -3.96 -10.62
N ASP A 40 -24.30 -4.78 -9.57
CA ASP A 40 -24.25 -4.31 -8.18
C ASP A 40 -22.88 -3.73 -7.83
N ALA A 41 -21.81 -4.34 -8.36
CA ALA A 41 -20.43 -3.87 -8.17
C ALA A 41 -20.22 -2.43 -8.67
N HIS A 42 -20.95 -2.05 -9.72
CA HIS A 42 -20.87 -0.72 -10.34
C HIS A 42 -22.07 0.18 -9.98
N ASN A 43 -22.98 -0.27 -9.12
CA ASN A 43 -24.12 0.52 -8.67
C ASN A 43 -23.65 1.61 -7.71
N TRP A 44 -23.84 2.88 -8.09
CA TRP A 44 -23.32 4.02 -7.34
C TRP A 44 -23.88 4.11 -5.92
N LYS A 45 -25.13 3.72 -5.70
CA LYS A 45 -25.74 3.71 -4.35
C LYS A 45 -25.03 2.69 -3.45
N LEU A 46 -24.81 1.47 -3.94
CA LEU A 46 -24.07 0.44 -3.20
C LEU A 46 -22.60 0.81 -2.97
N ILE A 47 -22.00 1.54 -3.91
CA ILE A 47 -20.65 2.10 -3.76
C ILE A 47 -20.61 3.16 -2.65
N GLN A 48 -21.62 4.03 -2.58
CA GLN A 48 -21.73 5.05 -1.53
C GLN A 48 -21.89 4.42 -0.14
N ASP A 49 -22.64 3.33 -0.05
CA ASP A 49 -22.84 2.54 1.17
C ASP A 49 -21.62 1.67 1.56
N ASP A 50 -20.54 1.71 0.77
CA ASP A 50 -19.27 0.97 0.99
C ASP A 50 -19.40 -0.56 0.95
N VAL A 51 -20.44 -1.09 0.30
CA VAL A 51 -20.72 -2.54 0.20
C VAL A 51 -20.35 -3.17 -1.15
N ALA A 52 -19.98 -2.34 -2.14
CA ALA A 52 -19.66 -2.78 -3.50
C ALA A 52 -18.14 -2.85 -3.82
N LEU A 53 -17.26 -2.94 -2.80
CA LEU A 53 -15.82 -3.09 -3.04
C LEU A 53 -15.51 -4.45 -3.68
N HIS A 54 -14.86 -4.44 -4.82
CA HIS A 54 -14.49 -5.65 -5.57
C HIS A 54 -13.08 -5.56 -6.16
N ARG A 55 -12.47 -6.71 -6.49
CA ARG A 55 -11.17 -6.75 -7.16
C ARG A 55 -11.28 -6.31 -8.61
N ALA A 56 -10.25 -5.60 -9.06
CA ALA A 56 -10.05 -5.23 -10.45
C ALA A 56 -8.56 -5.33 -10.80
N PHE A 57 -8.24 -5.18 -12.08
CA PHE A 57 -6.88 -5.02 -12.55
C PHE A 57 -6.76 -3.96 -13.65
N SER A 58 -5.57 -3.38 -13.73
CA SER A 58 -5.14 -2.41 -14.73
C SER A 58 -3.83 -2.87 -15.37
N VAL A 59 -3.89 -3.25 -16.65
CA VAL A 59 -2.73 -3.63 -17.45
C VAL A 59 -2.19 -2.42 -18.21
N PHE A 60 -0.89 -2.16 -18.04
CA PHE A 60 -0.11 -1.22 -18.84
C PHE A 60 0.78 -2.01 -19.78
N LEU A 61 0.49 -1.95 -21.07
CA LEU A 61 1.23 -2.65 -22.11
C LEU A 61 2.28 -1.72 -22.72
N PHE A 62 3.53 -2.16 -22.72
CA PHE A 62 4.66 -1.47 -23.34
C PHE A 62 5.19 -2.27 -24.53
N HIS A 63 5.47 -1.58 -25.63
CA HIS A 63 6.21 -2.13 -26.75
C HIS A 63 7.71 -2.15 -26.44
N SER A 64 8.49 -2.95 -27.19
CA SER A 64 9.94 -3.07 -27.00
C SER A 64 10.71 -1.77 -27.19
N ASP A 65 10.20 -0.83 -27.97
CA ASP A 65 10.76 0.52 -28.14
C ASP A 65 10.44 1.49 -26.98
N GLY A 66 9.70 1.04 -25.97
CA GLY A 66 9.37 1.83 -24.79
C GLY A 66 8.09 2.68 -24.92
N ARG A 67 7.37 2.61 -26.04
CA ARG A 67 6.03 3.23 -26.16
C ARG A 67 4.99 2.42 -25.41
N MET A 68 4.00 3.10 -24.84
CA MET A 68 2.90 2.47 -24.09
C MET A 68 1.61 2.50 -24.91
N LEU A 69 0.85 1.41 -24.88
CA LEU A 69 -0.49 1.36 -25.46
C LEU A 69 -1.50 2.06 -24.53
N ILE A 70 -2.21 3.04 -25.09
CA ILE A 70 -3.45 3.58 -24.53
C ILE A 70 -4.62 3.20 -25.42
N GLN A 71 -5.80 3.05 -24.82
CA GLN A 71 -7.03 2.78 -25.54
C GLN A 71 -8.09 3.84 -25.26
N LYS A 72 -8.99 4.06 -26.21
CA LYS A 72 -10.26 4.76 -26.01
C LYS A 72 -11.36 3.72 -25.87
N ARG A 73 -12.04 3.71 -24.73
CA ARG A 73 -13.13 2.79 -24.42
C ARG A 73 -14.27 2.94 -25.43
N ALA A 74 -14.85 1.82 -25.88
CA ALA A 74 -16.01 1.86 -26.76
C ALA A 74 -17.20 2.61 -26.13
N SER A 75 -18.01 3.24 -26.98
CA SER A 75 -19.23 3.96 -26.56
C SER A 75 -20.29 3.06 -25.93
N SER A 76 -20.21 1.75 -26.18
CA SER A 76 -21.08 0.70 -25.64
C SER A 76 -20.78 0.35 -24.18
N LYS A 77 -19.63 0.74 -23.61
CA LYS A 77 -19.25 0.41 -22.23
C LYS A 77 -20.23 1.05 -21.23
N ALA A 78 -20.61 0.30 -20.21
CA ALA A 78 -21.53 0.78 -19.16
C ALA A 78 -20.96 1.96 -18.35
N THR A 79 -19.70 1.84 -17.90
CA THR A 79 -18.99 2.90 -17.17
C THR A 79 -17.95 3.58 -18.07
N PHE A 80 -17.85 4.91 -17.97
CA PHE A 80 -16.85 5.72 -18.69
C PHE A 80 -16.72 5.41 -20.20
N PRO A 81 -17.81 5.37 -20.98
CA PRO A 81 -17.75 5.19 -22.43
C PRO A 81 -17.01 6.34 -23.11
N GLY A 82 -16.15 6.03 -24.09
CA GLY A 82 -15.38 7.03 -24.82
C GLY A 82 -14.18 7.63 -24.07
N TYR A 83 -13.95 7.26 -22.81
CA TYR A 83 -12.78 7.71 -22.05
C TYR A 83 -11.52 6.97 -22.51
N TRP A 84 -10.40 7.69 -22.50
CA TRP A 84 -9.08 7.11 -22.72
C TRP A 84 -8.53 6.47 -21.44
N SER A 85 -7.78 5.38 -21.56
CA SER A 85 -7.21 4.66 -20.43
C SER A 85 -5.94 3.89 -20.81
N ASN A 86 -5.33 3.19 -19.84
CA ASN A 86 -4.30 2.18 -20.10
C ASN A 86 -4.87 1.01 -20.92
N ALA A 87 -3.98 0.15 -21.42
CA ALA A 87 -4.28 -0.93 -22.35
C ALA A 87 -5.55 -1.72 -21.99
N CYS A 88 -5.60 -2.40 -20.84
CA CYS A 88 -6.79 -3.19 -20.47
C CYS A 88 -7.12 -3.01 -19.00
N CYS A 89 -8.41 -2.83 -18.69
CA CYS A 89 -8.93 -2.74 -17.33
C CYS A 89 -10.19 -3.61 -17.22
N SER A 90 -10.24 -4.48 -16.22
CA SER A 90 -11.40 -5.34 -15.99
C SER A 90 -11.30 -6.03 -14.62
N HIS A 91 -12.05 -7.11 -14.43
CA HIS A 91 -12.25 -7.78 -13.16
C HIS A 91 -11.91 -9.26 -13.28
N PRO A 92 -11.31 -9.87 -12.23
CA PRO A 92 -11.37 -11.32 -12.09
C PRO A 92 -12.81 -11.76 -11.85
N ARG A 93 -13.20 -12.83 -12.54
CA ARG A 93 -14.46 -13.53 -12.31
C ARG A 93 -14.38 -14.30 -11.00
N PHE A 94 -15.50 -14.42 -10.30
CA PHE A 94 -15.60 -15.28 -9.12
C PHE A 94 -15.66 -16.76 -9.54
N MET A 95 -14.52 -17.31 -9.91
CA MET A 95 -14.32 -18.71 -10.31
C MET A 95 -12.94 -19.20 -9.89
N PRO A 96 -12.72 -20.52 -9.72
CA PRO A 96 -11.46 -21.06 -9.20
C PRO A 96 -10.22 -20.53 -9.93
N ASP A 97 -10.23 -20.51 -11.26
CA ASP A 97 -9.06 -20.14 -12.07
C ASP A 97 -8.68 -18.66 -11.94
N GLU A 98 -9.63 -17.78 -11.63
CA GLU A 98 -9.40 -16.33 -11.52
C GLU A 98 -9.37 -15.83 -10.07
N THR A 99 -9.69 -16.69 -9.11
CA THR A 99 -9.62 -16.41 -7.66
C THR A 99 -8.40 -17.06 -6.99
N SER A 100 -7.70 -17.96 -7.68
CA SER A 100 -6.49 -18.60 -7.16
C SER A 100 -5.43 -17.57 -6.74
N SER A 101 -4.81 -17.83 -5.60
CA SER A 101 -3.69 -17.06 -5.06
C SER A 101 -2.38 -17.85 -5.05
N ASP A 102 -2.40 -19.07 -5.60
CA ASP A 102 -1.23 -19.94 -5.71
C ASP A 102 -0.99 -20.31 -7.19
N PRO A 103 0.18 -19.98 -7.77
CA PRO A 103 1.21 -19.09 -7.22
C PRO A 103 0.71 -17.65 -7.01
N PRO A 104 1.43 -16.78 -6.28
CA PRO A 104 0.98 -15.42 -6.00
C PRO A 104 0.52 -14.66 -7.25
N PHE A 105 -0.68 -14.07 -7.15
CA PHE A 105 -1.35 -13.32 -8.22
C PHE A 105 -1.79 -14.16 -9.43
N SER A 106 -1.72 -15.50 -9.40
CA SER A 106 -2.06 -16.36 -10.53
C SER A 106 -3.47 -16.08 -11.07
N GLY A 107 -4.49 -16.08 -10.21
CA GLY A 107 -5.87 -15.93 -10.65
C GLY A 107 -6.15 -14.59 -11.32
N ILE A 108 -5.67 -13.49 -10.73
CA ILE A 108 -5.87 -12.17 -11.33
C ILE A 108 -5.04 -11.97 -12.61
N LYS A 109 -3.89 -12.64 -12.74
CA LYS A 109 -3.14 -12.68 -14.01
C LYS A 109 -3.88 -13.46 -15.08
N CYS A 110 -4.54 -14.58 -14.74
CA CYS A 110 -5.40 -15.32 -15.66
C CYS A 110 -6.53 -14.42 -16.18
N ALA A 111 -7.17 -13.65 -15.29
CA ALA A 111 -8.19 -12.69 -15.68
C ALA A 111 -7.65 -11.60 -16.63
N ALA A 112 -6.47 -11.05 -16.32
CA ALA A 112 -5.79 -10.06 -17.17
C ALA A 112 -5.41 -10.63 -18.54
N GLN A 113 -4.85 -11.83 -18.58
CA GLN A 113 -4.49 -12.55 -19.81
C GLN A 113 -5.72 -12.77 -20.69
N ARG A 114 -6.82 -13.27 -20.11
CA ARG A 114 -8.09 -13.47 -20.82
C ARG A 114 -8.61 -12.17 -21.41
N ARG A 115 -8.71 -11.11 -20.61
CA ARG A 115 -9.26 -9.82 -21.08
C ARG A 115 -8.38 -9.13 -22.11
N MET A 116 -7.06 -9.23 -22.00
CA MET A 116 -6.14 -8.77 -23.04
C MET A 116 -6.41 -9.48 -24.37
N SER A 117 -6.64 -10.80 -24.35
CA SER A 117 -7.00 -11.56 -25.56
C SER A 117 -8.38 -11.17 -26.11
N GLU A 118 -9.40 -11.01 -25.26
CA GLU A 118 -10.76 -10.62 -25.65
C GLU A 118 -10.86 -9.19 -26.21
N GLU A 119 -10.16 -8.21 -25.62
CA GLU A 119 -10.20 -6.80 -26.03
C GLU A 119 -9.32 -6.49 -27.23
N PHE A 120 -8.25 -7.26 -27.46
CA PHE A 120 -7.24 -6.98 -28.50
C PHE A 120 -7.04 -8.11 -29.53
N LYS A 121 -7.84 -9.17 -29.46
CA LYS A 121 -7.78 -10.34 -30.35
C LYS A 121 -6.37 -10.93 -30.50
N ILE A 122 -5.58 -10.85 -29.43
CA ILE A 122 -4.21 -11.38 -29.40
C ILE A 122 -4.15 -12.78 -28.78
N PRO A 123 -3.12 -13.58 -29.11
CA PRO A 123 -2.83 -14.80 -28.38
C PRO A 123 -2.66 -14.54 -26.87
N LEU A 124 -2.88 -15.59 -26.07
CA LEU A 124 -2.67 -15.51 -24.63
C LEU A 124 -1.20 -15.19 -24.34
N ILE A 125 -0.96 -14.02 -23.73
CA ILE A 125 0.38 -13.63 -23.26
C ILE A 125 0.76 -14.50 -22.06
N PRO A 126 1.98 -15.07 -21.96
CA PRO A 126 2.37 -15.89 -20.82
C PRO A 126 2.24 -15.17 -19.47
N LEU A 127 1.76 -15.86 -18.43
CA LEU A 127 1.42 -15.26 -17.11
C LEU A 127 2.64 -14.64 -16.41
N GLU A 128 3.84 -15.15 -16.68
CA GLU A 128 5.11 -14.61 -16.19
C GLU A 128 5.42 -13.21 -16.74
N SER A 129 4.85 -12.86 -17.90
CA SER A 129 5.01 -11.53 -18.52
C SER A 129 4.17 -10.45 -17.83
N PHE A 130 3.21 -10.85 -16.99
CA PHE A 130 2.42 -9.93 -16.18
C PHE A 130 3.18 -9.60 -14.89
N HIS A 131 3.91 -8.50 -14.89
CA HIS A 131 4.67 -8.05 -13.74
C HIS A 131 3.79 -7.22 -12.82
N PHE A 132 3.52 -7.73 -11.61
CA PHE A 132 2.80 -6.99 -10.58
C PHE A 132 3.62 -5.77 -10.13
N ILE A 133 3.02 -4.58 -10.19
CA ILE A 133 3.66 -3.32 -9.81
C ILE A 133 3.17 -2.85 -8.45
N ASP A 134 1.86 -2.67 -8.30
CA ASP A 134 1.25 -2.19 -7.07
C ASP A 134 -0.24 -2.55 -7.03
N ARG A 135 -0.89 -2.30 -5.89
CA ARG A 135 -2.34 -2.35 -5.75
C ARG A 135 -2.88 -1.16 -4.95
N PHE A 136 -4.03 -0.64 -5.33
CA PHE A 136 -4.63 0.50 -4.63
C PHE A 136 -6.15 0.41 -4.64
N ILE A 137 -6.77 1.08 -3.67
CA ILE A 137 -8.24 1.19 -3.60
C ILE A 137 -8.63 2.58 -4.09
N TYR A 138 -9.63 2.66 -4.97
CA TYR A 138 -10.19 3.93 -5.41
C TYR A 138 -11.72 3.87 -5.57
N LYS A 139 -12.35 5.04 -5.53
CA LYS A 139 -13.76 5.23 -5.89
C LYS A 139 -13.84 6.28 -6.99
N ALA A 140 -14.68 6.06 -7.99
CA ALA A 140 -14.96 7.04 -9.03
C ALA A 140 -16.43 6.99 -9.45
N GLN A 141 -17.12 8.12 -9.35
CA GLN A 141 -18.46 8.25 -9.89
C GLN A 141 -18.40 8.44 -11.41
N PHE A 142 -19.25 7.74 -12.17
CA PHE A 142 -19.46 8.03 -13.59
C PHE A 142 -20.70 8.90 -13.81
N ASN A 143 -21.85 8.47 -13.26
CA ASN A 143 -23.10 9.23 -13.29
C ASN A 143 -23.90 9.02 -12.00
N GLU A 144 -25.18 9.41 -11.97
CA GLU A 144 -26.03 9.29 -10.77
C GLU A 144 -26.24 7.82 -10.32
N SER A 145 -26.17 6.87 -11.24
CA SER A 145 -26.47 5.45 -10.98
C SER A 145 -25.25 4.54 -11.04
N LEU A 146 -24.18 4.93 -11.72
CA LEU A 146 -23.02 4.09 -12.00
C LEU A 146 -21.70 4.72 -11.54
N GLY A 147 -20.78 3.87 -11.11
CA GLY A 147 -19.41 4.22 -10.78
C GLY A 147 -18.53 3.00 -10.60
N GLU A 148 -17.37 3.20 -9.99
CA GLU A 148 -16.34 2.19 -9.72
C GLU A 148 -15.94 2.27 -8.25
N HIS A 149 -15.79 1.12 -7.58
CA HIS A 149 -15.17 1.00 -6.28
C HIS A 149 -14.30 -0.26 -6.22
N GLU A 150 -13.04 -0.08 -6.53
CA GLU A 150 -12.17 -1.21 -6.86
C GLU A 150 -10.96 -1.26 -5.94
N LEU A 151 -10.55 -2.48 -5.62
CA LEU A 151 -9.19 -2.81 -5.23
C LEU A 151 -8.45 -3.26 -6.51
N ASP A 152 -7.75 -2.32 -7.10
CA ASP A 152 -7.15 -2.44 -8.44
C ASP A 152 -5.70 -2.92 -8.36
N TYR A 153 -5.40 -3.99 -9.10
CA TYR A 153 -4.08 -4.57 -9.30
C TYR A 153 -3.42 -4.04 -10.57
N VAL A 154 -2.25 -3.41 -10.43
CA VAL A 154 -1.51 -2.85 -11.55
C VAL A 154 -0.50 -3.87 -12.09
N PHE A 155 -0.60 -4.19 -13.37
CA PHE A 155 0.35 -5.04 -14.08
C PHE A 155 1.04 -4.29 -15.21
N PHE A 156 2.35 -4.47 -15.32
CA PHE A 156 3.11 -4.10 -16.51
C PHE A 156 3.36 -5.33 -17.36
N VAL A 157 3.14 -5.20 -18.66
CA VAL A 157 3.38 -6.23 -19.66
C VAL A 157 4.21 -5.62 -20.76
N ARG A 158 5.22 -6.34 -21.24
CA ARG A 158 5.97 -5.98 -22.44
C ARG A 158 5.65 -6.96 -23.55
N SER A 159 5.24 -6.45 -24.71
CA SER A 159 4.91 -7.29 -25.87
C SER A 159 5.02 -6.51 -27.18
N ASP A 160 5.49 -7.19 -28.21
CA ASP A 160 5.56 -6.70 -29.59
C ASP A 160 4.47 -7.32 -30.48
N LEU A 161 3.49 -7.98 -29.87
CA LEU A 161 2.34 -8.53 -30.60
C LEU A 161 1.60 -7.41 -31.34
N LEU A 162 1.17 -7.72 -32.57
CA LEU A 162 0.27 -6.85 -33.31
C LEU A 162 -1.09 -6.83 -32.63
N ILE A 163 -1.55 -5.64 -32.24
CA ILE A 163 -2.80 -5.43 -31.52
C ILE A 163 -3.92 -5.12 -32.52
N GLU A 164 -5.01 -5.88 -32.46
CA GLU A 164 -6.23 -5.61 -33.22
C GLU A 164 -7.43 -5.38 -32.28
N PRO A 165 -7.89 -4.14 -32.09
CA PRO A 165 -8.93 -3.86 -31.11
C PRO A 165 -10.24 -4.58 -31.49
N ASN A 166 -10.87 -5.19 -30.49
CA ASN A 166 -12.25 -5.58 -30.56
C ASN A 166 -13.12 -4.32 -30.44
N PHE A 167 -13.67 -3.84 -31.55
CA PHE A 167 -14.42 -2.59 -31.62
C PHE A 167 -15.70 -2.54 -30.77
N ASN A 168 -16.17 -3.68 -30.24
CA ASN A 168 -17.25 -3.70 -29.26
C ASN A 168 -16.81 -3.24 -27.86
N GLU A 169 -15.50 -3.28 -27.59
CA GLU A 169 -14.89 -2.99 -26.29
C GLU A 169 -13.97 -1.76 -26.38
N VAL A 170 -13.25 -1.61 -27.49
CA VAL A 170 -12.21 -0.60 -27.72
C VAL A 170 -12.48 0.19 -29.00
N GLU A 171 -12.73 1.49 -28.88
CA GLU A 171 -13.00 2.36 -30.03
C GLU A 171 -11.72 2.66 -30.83
N LEU A 172 -10.65 3.01 -30.11
CA LEU A 172 -9.37 3.41 -30.69
C LEU A 172 -8.21 2.94 -29.81
N ILE A 173 -7.05 2.75 -30.43
CA ILE A 173 -5.80 2.49 -29.73
C ILE A 173 -4.72 3.44 -30.22
N GLN A 174 -3.75 3.73 -29.37
CA GLN A 174 -2.58 4.52 -29.73
C GLN A 174 -1.38 4.09 -28.90
N TYR A 175 -0.24 3.89 -29.55
CA TYR A 175 1.05 3.81 -28.86
C TYR A 175 1.60 5.22 -28.66
N VAL A 176 1.95 5.56 -27.42
CA VAL A 176 2.44 6.89 -27.04
C VAL A 176 3.78 6.79 -26.33
N GLU A 177 4.63 7.78 -26.60
CA GLU A 177 5.85 8.03 -25.83
C GLU A 177 5.55 8.77 -24.53
N GLU A 178 6.52 8.79 -23.60
CA GLU A 178 6.38 9.48 -22.30
C GLU A 178 6.00 10.97 -22.48
N ALA A 179 6.64 11.66 -23.42
CA ALA A 179 6.39 13.07 -23.70
C ALA A 179 4.98 13.29 -24.29
N GLN A 180 4.59 12.49 -25.27
CA GLN A 180 3.27 12.55 -25.90
C GLN A 180 2.15 12.30 -24.88
N LEU A 181 2.32 11.35 -23.96
CA LEU A 181 1.30 11.09 -22.94
C LEU A 181 1.14 12.30 -21.99
N LYS A 182 2.22 13.02 -21.65
CA LYS A 182 2.12 14.23 -20.83
C LYS A 182 1.29 15.31 -21.53
N GLU A 183 1.55 15.53 -22.82
CA GLU A 183 0.80 16.47 -23.64
C GLU A 183 -0.69 16.08 -23.73
N LEU A 184 -1.00 14.81 -23.90
CA LEU A 184 -2.39 14.32 -23.92
C LEU A 184 -3.10 14.50 -22.57
N LEU A 185 -2.40 14.25 -21.46
CA LEU A 185 -2.96 14.50 -20.12
C LEU A 185 -3.21 15.99 -19.87
N GLU A 186 -2.30 16.86 -20.30
CA GLU A 186 -2.48 18.32 -20.23
C GLU A 186 -3.63 18.79 -21.12
N LEU A 187 -3.76 18.25 -22.33
CA LEU A 187 -4.88 18.52 -23.22
C LEU A 187 -6.20 18.11 -22.57
N SER A 188 -6.25 16.92 -21.97
CA SER A 188 -7.42 16.44 -21.24
C SER A 188 -7.77 17.31 -20.04
N ASP A 189 -6.79 17.89 -19.34
CA ASP A 189 -7.01 18.85 -18.25
C ASP A 189 -7.56 20.19 -18.75
N ARG A 190 -7.11 20.66 -19.93
CA ARG A 190 -7.54 21.97 -20.48
C ARG A 190 -8.82 21.91 -21.29
N LYS A 191 -9.09 20.78 -21.96
CA LYS A 191 -10.17 20.57 -22.93
C LYS A 191 -10.88 19.22 -22.74
N PRO A 192 -11.55 19.00 -21.59
CA PRO A 192 -12.24 17.75 -21.29
C PRO A 192 -13.38 17.44 -22.29
N GLU A 193 -13.92 18.44 -22.99
CA GLU A 193 -14.89 18.27 -24.06
C GLU A 193 -14.33 17.54 -25.29
N ILE A 194 -13.01 17.54 -25.48
CA ILE A 194 -12.33 16.85 -26.58
C ILE A 194 -11.87 15.45 -26.16
N MET A 195 -11.28 15.34 -24.97
CA MET A 195 -10.65 14.10 -24.50
C MET A 195 -10.69 14.03 -22.97
N GLN A 196 -11.16 12.89 -22.47
CA GLN A 196 -11.09 12.58 -21.04
C GLN A 196 -10.34 11.29 -20.83
N PHE A 197 -9.50 11.26 -19.81
CA PHE A 197 -8.88 10.04 -19.31
C PHE A 197 -9.66 9.49 -18.12
N ALA A 198 -9.74 8.17 -18.04
CA ALA A 198 -10.36 7.46 -16.95
C ALA A 198 -9.76 7.88 -15.59
N PRO A 199 -10.57 8.00 -14.52
CA PRO A 199 -10.10 8.48 -13.23
C PRO A 199 -8.94 7.69 -12.64
N TRP A 200 -8.97 6.35 -12.74
CA TRP A 200 -7.89 5.48 -12.26
C TRP A 200 -6.59 5.69 -13.05
N PHE A 201 -6.68 5.79 -14.38
CA PHE A 201 -5.52 6.08 -15.23
C PHE A 201 -4.90 7.42 -14.86
N ARG A 202 -5.70 8.49 -14.67
CA ARG A 202 -5.21 9.79 -14.21
C ARG A 202 -4.52 9.69 -12.84
N LEU A 203 -5.09 8.93 -11.92
CA LEU A 203 -4.52 8.74 -10.58
C LEU A 203 -3.13 8.07 -10.66
N ILE A 204 -3.01 7.02 -11.47
CA ILE A 204 -1.73 6.31 -11.69
C ILE A 204 -0.75 7.22 -12.43
N ALA A 205 -1.20 7.89 -13.49
CA ALA A 205 -0.36 8.75 -14.32
C ALA A 205 0.27 9.91 -13.54
N LYS A 206 -0.54 10.66 -12.78
CA LYS A 206 -0.08 11.84 -12.04
C LYS A 206 0.85 11.49 -10.88
N LYS A 207 0.76 10.28 -10.32
CA LYS A 207 1.51 9.90 -9.10
C LYS A 207 2.72 9.02 -9.38
N PHE A 208 2.60 8.07 -10.31
CA PHE A 208 3.51 6.93 -10.35
C PHE A 208 4.03 6.58 -11.74
N LEU A 209 3.17 6.65 -12.77
CA LEU A 209 3.46 6.09 -14.10
C LEU A 209 4.78 6.59 -14.69
N PHE A 210 5.03 7.90 -14.68
CA PHE A 210 6.25 8.47 -15.27
C PHE A 210 7.52 8.11 -14.51
N LEU A 211 7.42 7.78 -13.22
CA LEU A 211 8.53 7.24 -12.47
C LEU A 211 8.76 5.77 -12.85
N TRP A 212 7.69 4.98 -12.93
CA TRP A 212 7.76 3.57 -13.33
C TRP A 212 8.28 3.39 -14.76
N TRP A 213 7.86 4.26 -15.68
CA TRP A 213 8.26 4.25 -17.09
C TRP A 213 9.79 4.36 -17.27
N LYS A 214 10.45 5.19 -16.45
CA LYS A 214 11.91 5.35 -16.49
C LYS A 214 12.70 4.13 -16.03
N HIS A 215 12.01 3.17 -15.41
CA HIS A 215 12.60 1.96 -14.84
C HIS A 215 12.01 0.67 -15.45
N LEU A 216 11.45 0.74 -16.67
CA LEU A 216 10.89 -0.44 -17.36
C LEU A 216 11.89 -1.59 -17.51
N GLY A 217 13.20 -1.29 -17.64
CA GLY A 217 14.27 -2.29 -17.73
C GLY A 217 14.69 -2.94 -16.40
N ASP A 218 14.23 -2.40 -15.27
CA ASP A 218 14.53 -2.92 -13.93
C ASP A 218 13.28 -2.83 -13.04
N LEU A 219 12.31 -3.70 -13.32
CA LEU A 219 11.08 -3.79 -12.54
C LEU A 219 11.35 -4.23 -11.08
N GLN A 220 12.48 -4.91 -10.81
CA GLN A 220 12.91 -5.20 -9.44
C GLN A 220 13.26 -3.92 -8.68
N TYR A 221 13.93 -2.96 -9.33
CA TYR A 221 14.17 -1.65 -8.74
C TYR A 221 12.88 -0.91 -8.41
N ILE A 222 11.82 -1.01 -9.23
CA ILE A 222 10.51 -0.43 -8.91
C ILE A 222 9.95 -1.08 -7.64
N TYR A 223 9.92 -2.41 -7.57
CA TYR A 223 9.43 -3.14 -6.41
C TYR A 223 10.21 -2.76 -5.13
N ILE A 224 11.54 -2.71 -5.22
CA ILE A 224 12.44 -2.35 -4.13
C ILE A 224 12.25 -0.88 -3.73
N TYR A 225 12.16 0.06 -4.67
CA TYR A 225 12.09 1.50 -4.38
C TYR A 225 10.83 1.90 -3.59
N PHE A 226 9.70 1.25 -3.86
CA PHE A 226 8.42 1.48 -3.20
C PHE A 226 8.24 0.66 -1.92
N LYS A 227 8.74 -0.58 -1.86
CA LYS A 227 8.71 -1.39 -0.63
C LYS A 227 9.83 -1.10 0.36
N MET A 228 10.94 -0.48 -0.06
CA MET A 228 12.03 -0.11 0.85
C MET A 228 11.53 0.96 1.84
N PRO A 229 11.46 0.64 3.14
CA PRO A 229 11.19 1.63 4.15
C PRO A 229 12.22 2.75 4.02
N THR A 230 11.80 4.01 4.14
CA THR A 230 12.67 5.20 3.96
C THR A 230 13.96 5.13 4.76
N ARG A 231 13.98 4.39 5.89
CA ARG A 231 15.16 4.12 6.71
C ARG A 231 16.30 3.38 5.99
N LEU A 232 15.98 2.59 4.96
CA LEU A 232 16.92 1.72 4.23
C LEU A 232 17.47 2.35 2.94
N LYS A 233 16.95 3.50 2.49
CA LYS A 233 17.41 4.15 1.25
C LYS A 233 18.86 4.63 1.40
N LYS A 234 19.75 4.23 0.48
CA LYS A 234 21.21 4.54 0.52
C LYS A 234 21.51 6.05 0.56
N THR A 235 20.62 6.88 0.03
CA THR A 235 20.73 8.35 -0.01
C THR A 235 20.24 9.05 1.26
N ARG A 236 19.67 8.32 2.24
CA ARG A 236 19.20 8.90 3.52
C ARG A 236 20.31 9.61 4.29
N LYS A 237 21.54 9.06 4.27
CA LYS A 237 22.71 9.68 4.92
C LYS A 237 23.11 11.02 4.30
N LEU A 238 22.61 11.30 3.09
CA LEU A 238 22.91 12.51 2.31
C LEU A 238 21.79 13.56 2.44
N ARG A 239 20.72 13.30 3.21
CA ARG A 239 19.67 14.30 3.49
C ARG A 239 20.24 15.40 4.38
N GLY A 240 20.17 16.65 3.92
CA GLY A 240 20.81 17.80 4.58
C GLY A 240 22.27 18.02 4.16
N HIS A 241 22.81 17.18 3.27
CA HIS A 241 24.14 17.40 2.73
C HIS A 241 24.11 18.51 1.68
N VAL A 242 25.04 19.47 1.81
CA VAL A 242 25.09 20.73 1.04
C VAL A 242 25.17 20.51 -0.47
N SER A 243 25.58 19.31 -0.90
CA SER A 243 25.81 18.95 -2.30
C SER A 243 24.81 17.95 -2.91
N HIS A 244 23.78 17.50 -2.18
CA HIS A 244 22.90 16.41 -2.63
C HIS A 244 21.52 16.94 -3.05
N GLY A 245 21.19 16.82 -4.35
CA GLY A 245 19.99 17.38 -4.98
C GLY A 245 20.24 18.81 -5.48
N HIS A 246 20.54 18.97 -6.78
CA HIS A 246 20.89 20.28 -7.33
C HIS A 246 20.12 20.60 -8.62
N GLY A 247 19.51 21.79 -8.61
CA GLY A 247 19.39 22.60 -9.83
C GLY A 247 20.68 23.40 -10.07
N ARG A 248 20.91 23.75 -11.33
CA ARG A 248 22.15 24.35 -11.89
C ARG A 248 22.50 25.75 -11.34
N VAL A 249 21.60 26.46 -10.67
CA VAL A 249 21.85 27.80 -10.13
C VAL A 249 21.45 27.87 -8.65
N GLY A 250 22.42 28.19 -7.78
CA GLY A 250 22.16 28.73 -6.44
C GLY A 250 21.80 27.77 -5.31
N LYS A 251 22.02 26.45 -5.44
CA LYS A 251 21.95 25.40 -4.37
C LYS A 251 21.32 25.88 -3.05
N HIS A 252 20.03 25.60 -2.82
CA HIS A 252 19.24 25.90 -1.60
C HIS A 252 19.26 27.34 -1.05
N ARG A 253 19.89 28.31 -1.72
CA ARG A 253 20.05 29.70 -1.22
C ARG A 253 19.11 30.71 -1.90
N LYS A 254 18.25 30.29 -2.83
CA LYS A 254 17.21 31.12 -3.46
C LYS A 254 15.83 30.47 -3.32
N HIS A 255 15.25 30.52 -2.13
CA HIS A 255 13.78 30.47 -1.98
C HIS A 255 13.35 31.42 -0.85
N PRO A 256 12.24 32.15 -1.01
CA PRO A 256 11.68 33.01 0.03
C PRO A 256 11.01 32.22 1.18
N GLY A 257 10.99 30.88 1.11
CA GLY A 257 10.51 30.01 2.18
C GLY A 257 11.61 29.73 3.20
N GLY A 258 11.52 30.37 4.36
CA GLY A 258 12.50 30.30 5.44
C GLY A 258 12.91 28.89 5.87
N ARG A 259 14.15 28.78 6.36
CA ARG A 259 14.72 27.60 7.01
C ARG A 259 13.85 27.12 8.18
N GLY A 260 13.59 25.82 8.23
CA GLY A 260 13.11 25.09 9.41
C GLY A 260 11.66 25.38 9.81
N ASN A 261 10.73 24.44 9.56
CA ASN A 261 9.37 24.30 10.12
C ASN A 261 8.48 25.55 10.36
N ALA A 262 8.85 26.72 9.88
CA ALA A 262 8.28 28.01 10.30
C ALA A 262 6.79 28.16 9.97
N GLY A 263 6.31 27.59 8.85
CA GLY A 263 4.88 27.54 8.52
C GLY A 263 4.12 26.39 9.19
N GLY A 264 4.79 25.29 9.49
CA GLY A 264 4.18 24.08 10.05
C GLY A 264 3.86 24.18 11.54
N LEU A 265 4.61 24.99 12.28
CA LEU A 265 4.42 25.18 13.73
C LEU A 265 3.32 26.19 14.10
N HIS A 266 2.72 26.86 13.11
CA HIS A 266 1.70 27.89 13.31
C HIS A 266 0.31 27.43 12.84
N HIS A 267 -0.17 27.88 11.68
CA HIS A 267 -1.54 27.67 11.21
C HIS A 267 -1.82 26.22 10.75
N HIS A 268 -0.79 25.50 10.30
CA HIS A 268 -0.96 24.11 9.86
C HIS A 268 -0.70 23.07 10.97
N ARG A 269 -0.32 23.50 12.18
CA ARG A 269 0.07 22.58 13.25
C ARG A 269 -1.03 21.60 13.63
N ILE A 270 -2.28 22.04 13.61
CA ILE A 270 -3.45 21.20 13.89
C ILE A 270 -3.55 20.07 12.87
N ASN A 271 -3.43 20.37 11.58
CA ASN A 271 -3.49 19.37 10.51
C ASN A 271 -2.31 18.40 10.58
N PHE A 272 -1.10 18.89 10.87
CA PHE A 272 0.06 18.02 11.06
C PHE A 272 -0.09 17.11 12.28
N ASN A 273 -0.65 17.59 13.40
CA ASN A 273 -0.92 16.74 14.56
C ASN A 273 -2.03 15.71 14.30
N LYS A 274 -3.05 16.08 13.52
CA LYS A 274 -4.20 15.23 13.20
C LYS A 274 -3.86 14.12 12.20
N TYR A 275 -3.11 14.46 11.16
CA TYR A 275 -2.86 13.55 10.03
C TYR A 275 -1.44 12.98 10.00
N HIS A 276 -0.50 13.59 10.72
CA HIS A 276 0.90 13.16 10.79
C HIS A 276 1.44 13.14 12.24
N PRO A 277 0.86 12.33 13.14
CA PRO A 277 1.31 12.24 14.53
C PRO A 277 2.79 11.80 14.58
N GLY A 278 3.64 12.60 15.23
CA GLY A 278 5.09 12.38 15.28
C GLY A 278 5.92 13.22 14.31
N TYR A 279 5.29 14.00 13.42
CA TYR A 279 5.99 14.85 12.44
C TYR A 279 6.89 15.90 13.11
N PHE A 280 6.42 16.55 14.16
CA PHE A 280 7.21 17.48 14.97
C PHE A 280 7.92 16.78 16.14
N GLY A 281 8.85 15.88 15.85
CA GLY A 281 9.71 15.25 16.87
C GLY A 281 8.94 14.53 17.98
N LYS A 282 9.50 14.47 19.20
CA LYS A 282 8.86 13.83 20.35
C LYS A 282 7.50 14.47 20.62
N VAL A 283 6.45 13.73 20.33
CA VAL A 283 5.08 14.09 20.67
C VAL A 283 4.91 13.95 22.18
N GLY A 284 4.54 15.05 22.82
CA GLY A 284 4.11 15.08 24.21
C GLY A 284 3.40 16.40 24.45
N MET A 285 2.22 16.37 25.06
CA MET A 285 1.66 17.57 25.66
C MET A 285 2.70 18.11 26.65
N ARG A 286 2.96 19.43 26.61
CA ARG A 286 3.62 20.08 27.74
C ARG A 286 2.65 19.98 28.90
N ASN A 287 2.87 18.99 29.75
CA ASN A 287 2.13 18.85 30.99
C ASN A 287 2.59 19.99 31.91
N PHE A 288 1.80 21.05 31.98
CA PHE A 288 1.95 22.03 33.05
C PHE A 288 1.49 21.36 34.35
N HIS A 289 2.22 21.55 35.44
CA HIS A 289 1.98 20.85 36.72
C HIS A 289 2.17 19.33 36.67
N VAL A 290 3.29 18.85 36.12
CA VAL A 290 3.66 17.41 36.19
C VAL A 290 3.70 16.94 37.64
N ARG A 291 2.75 16.09 38.03
CA ARG A 291 2.83 15.34 39.28
C ARG A 291 3.86 14.22 39.11
N LYS A 292 5.10 14.46 39.58
CA LYS A 292 6.21 13.51 39.47
C LYS A 292 5.88 12.11 40.03
N SER A 293 4.99 12.05 41.02
CA SER A 293 4.51 10.79 41.62
C SER A 293 3.80 9.86 40.63
N GLN A 294 3.05 10.38 39.66
CA GLN A 294 2.33 9.56 38.67
C GLN A 294 3.28 8.86 37.68
N TYR A 295 4.48 9.43 37.48
CA TYR A 295 5.49 8.90 36.57
C TYR A 295 6.63 8.17 37.32
N TRP A 296 6.51 8.05 38.64
CA TRP A 296 7.49 7.34 39.47
C TRP A 296 7.38 5.84 39.24
N CYS A 297 8.29 5.31 38.42
CA CYS A 297 8.37 3.90 38.08
C CYS A 297 9.85 3.44 38.09
N PRO A 298 10.46 3.30 39.28
CA PRO A 298 11.82 2.77 39.40
C PRO A 298 11.92 1.40 38.75
N THR A 299 12.98 1.18 37.96
CA THR A 299 13.14 -0.04 37.14
C THR A 299 14.33 -0.88 37.60
N ILE A 300 14.21 -2.20 37.50
CA ILE A 300 15.29 -3.14 37.72
C ILE A 300 15.41 -4.10 36.53
N ASN A 301 16.65 -4.43 36.13
CA ASN A 301 16.88 -5.41 35.07
C ASN A 301 16.99 -6.82 35.64
N VAL A 302 16.62 -7.83 34.85
CA VAL A 302 16.65 -9.23 35.27
C VAL A 302 18.01 -9.72 35.78
N GLU A 303 19.12 -9.15 35.31
CA GLU A 303 20.47 -9.46 35.83
C GLU A 303 20.70 -9.05 37.30
N LYS A 304 19.95 -8.05 37.79
CA LYS A 304 20.08 -7.52 39.16
C LYS A 304 19.02 -8.05 40.12
N ILE A 305 18.00 -8.77 39.63
CA ILE A 305 16.94 -9.28 40.51
C ILE A 305 17.51 -10.25 41.54
N TRP A 306 18.49 -11.08 41.13
CA TRP A 306 19.14 -12.01 42.04
C TRP A 306 19.93 -11.30 43.16
N SER A 307 20.40 -10.07 42.93
CA SER A 307 21.13 -9.31 43.94
C SER A 307 20.26 -8.81 45.10
N LEU A 308 18.92 -8.85 44.96
CA LEU A 308 17.98 -8.40 45.99
C LEU A 308 17.79 -9.42 47.12
N ILE A 309 18.13 -10.69 46.88
CA ILE A 309 17.99 -11.75 47.87
C ILE A 309 19.25 -11.81 48.75
N PRO A 310 19.17 -11.99 50.08
CA PRO A 310 20.33 -12.25 50.93
C PRO A 310 21.14 -13.48 50.49
N GLU A 311 22.45 -13.47 50.72
CA GLU A 311 23.33 -14.55 50.23
C GLU A 311 23.01 -15.93 50.84
N THR A 312 22.54 -15.96 52.08
CA THR A 312 22.07 -17.17 52.77
C THR A 312 20.95 -17.88 52.00
N VAL A 313 19.95 -17.11 51.57
CA VAL A 313 18.81 -17.60 50.79
C VAL A 313 19.26 -18.02 49.40
N ARG A 314 20.18 -17.29 48.75
CA ARG A 314 20.72 -17.71 47.44
C ARG A 314 21.38 -19.09 47.48
N ARG A 315 22.12 -19.39 48.55
CA ARG A 315 22.78 -20.70 48.75
C ARG A 315 21.78 -21.81 49.06
N GLN A 316 20.71 -21.51 49.79
CA GLN A 316 19.64 -22.47 50.06
C GLN A 316 18.90 -22.90 48.78
N TYR A 317 18.62 -21.94 47.90
CA TYR A 317 17.89 -22.17 46.66
C TYR A 317 18.80 -22.53 45.47
N SER A 318 20.12 -22.51 45.61
CA SER A 318 21.04 -23.03 44.57
C SER A 318 21.03 -24.56 44.50
N THR A 319 20.75 -25.23 45.62
CA THR A 319 20.80 -26.70 45.71
C THR A 319 19.43 -27.34 45.46
N SER A 320 18.34 -26.63 45.77
CA SER A 320 16.97 -27.13 45.63
C SER A 320 16.29 -26.56 44.37
N LYS A 321 15.98 -27.43 43.39
CA LYS A 321 15.25 -27.04 42.16
C LYS A 321 13.72 -27.15 42.29
N SER A 322 13.22 -27.81 43.33
CA SER A 322 11.79 -28.04 43.52
C SER A 322 11.05 -26.81 44.07
N LYS A 323 11.77 -25.88 44.73
CA LYS A 323 11.20 -24.67 45.31
C LYS A 323 11.90 -23.45 44.70
N ALA A 324 11.13 -22.42 44.37
CA ALA A 324 11.64 -21.17 43.81
C ALA A 324 11.56 -20.04 44.84
N PRO A 325 12.59 -19.19 44.98
CA PRO A 325 12.52 -18.03 45.84
C PRO A 325 11.53 -17.01 45.24
N VAL A 326 10.76 -16.38 46.13
CA VAL A 326 9.86 -15.28 45.80
C VAL A 326 10.61 -13.98 46.01
N ILE A 327 10.75 -13.20 44.94
CA ILE A 327 11.47 -11.93 44.92
C ILE A 327 10.46 -10.82 44.71
N ASP A 328 10.19 -10.08 45.78
CA ASP A 328 9.34 -8.90 45.72
C ASP A 328 10.19 -7.67 45.41
N VAL A 329 10.15 -7.24 44.14
CA VAL A 329 10.93 -6.06 43.74
C VAL A 329 10.27 -4.77 44.22
N VAL A 330 8.97 -4.79 44.58
CA VAL A 330 8.25 -3.63 45.11
C VAL A 330 8.70 -3.33 46.53
N GLN A 331 8.89 -4.36 47.36
CA GLN A 331 9.51 -4.21 48.68
C GLN A 331 10.93 -3.64 48.60
N SER A 332 11.65 -3.93 47.50
CA SER A 332 12.98 -3.37 47.23
C SER A 332 12.96 -1.99 46.57
N GLY A 333 11.78 -1.35 46.46
CA GLY A 333 11.62 0.00 45.91
C GLY A 333 11.57 0.08 44.38
N TYR A 334 11.36 -1.04 43.67
CA TYR A 334 11.25 -1.08 42.21
C TYR A 334 9.84 -1.44 41.76
N HIS A 335 9.32 -0.73 40.75
CA HIS A 335 7.97 -0.94 40.24
C HIS A 335 7.95 -1.79 38.96
N LYS A 336 9.02 -1.73 38.14
CA LYS A 336 9.04 -2.37 36.82
C LYS A 336 10.29 -3.21 36.56
N VAL A 337 10.08 -4.41 36.02
CA VAL A 337 11.15 -5.33 35.65
C VAL A 337 11.45 -5.31 34.15
N LEU A 338 12.73 -5.12 33.81
CA LEU A 338 13.25 -4.97 32.44
C LEU A 338 14.14 -6.14 32.02
N GLY A 339 14.12 -6.49 30.73
CA GLY A 339 14.75 -7.70 30.21
C GLY A 339 16.25 -7.64 29.87
N LYS A 340 17.05 -6.69 30.41
CA LYS A 340 18.51 -6.65 30.13
C LYS A 340 19.27 -7.71 30.95
N GLY A 341 20.28 -8.33 30.32
CA GLY A 341 21.16 -9.32 30.95
C GLY A 341 20.57 -10.73 31.06
N LYS A 342 21.12 -11.58 31.92
CA LYS A 342 20.75 -13.00 32.05
C LYS A 342 20.35 -13.31 33.50
N LEU A 343 19.39 -14.21 33.65
CA LEU A 343 19.07 -14.84 34.93
C LEU A 343 19.90 -16.13 35.09
N PRO A 344 20.21 -16.54 36.33
CA PRO A 344 20.74 -17.87 36.58
C PRO A 344 19.75 -18.94 36.08
N LYS A 345 20.25 -20.14 35.75
CA LYS A 345 19.43 -21.29 35.33
C LYS A 345 18.69 -21.91 36.53
N GLN A 346 17.97 -21.09 37.28
CA GLN A 346 17.20 -21.45 38.47
C GLN A 346 15.80 -20.83 38.36
N PRO A 347 14.72 -21.58 38.67
CA PRO A 347 13.38 -21.04 38.76
C PRO A 347 13.27 -19.92 39.80
N VAL A 348 12.62 -18.82 39.43
CA VAL A 348 12.39 -17.65 40.32
C VAL A 348 10.97 -17.13 40.18
N ILE A 349 10.33 -16.77 41.29
CA ILE A 349 9.03 -16.12 41.27
C ILE A 349 9.25 -14.64 41.54
N VAL A 350 8.92 -13.77 40.58
CA VAL A 350 9.15 -12.33 40.70
C VAL A 350 7.81 -11.61 40.85
N LYS A 351 7.64 -10.82 41.91
CA LYS A 351 6.48 -9.94 42.13
C LYS A 351 6.85 -8.50 41.75
N ALA A 352 6.10 -7.90 40.83
CA ALA A 352 6.30 -6.49 40.41
C ALA A 352 4.97 -5.86 39.97
N LYS A 353 4.90 -4.52 39.96
CA LYS A 353 3.73 -3.82 39.38
C LYS A 353 3.69 -3.93 37.85
N PHE A 354 4.85 -3.97 37.20
CA PHE A 354 4.95 -4.06 35.75
C PHE A 354 6.11 -4.96 35.30
N PHE A 355 5.91 -5.67 34.19
CA PHE A 355 6.96 -6.40 33.49
C PHE A 355 7.10 -5.92 32.05
N SER A 356 8.32 -5.89 31.53
CA SER A 356 8.54 -5.84 30.09
C SER A 356 8.34 -7.24 29.48
N LYS A 357 7.82 -7.32 28.26
CA LYS A 357 7.65 -8.59 27.53
C LYS A 357 8.92 -9.46 27.53
N ARG A 358 10.08 -8.82 27.28
CA ARG A 358 11.39 -9.47 27.28
C ARG A 358 11.81 -10.00 28.66
N ALA A 359 11.37 -9.35 29.75
CA ALA A 359 11.63 -9.85 31.10
C ALA A 359 10.77 -11.09 31.40
N GLU A 360 9.49 -11.07 31.04
CA GLU A 360 8.59 -12.22 31.24
C GLU A 360 9.08 -13.46 30.49
N GLU A 361 9.44 -13.30 29.21
CA GLU A 361 9.99 -14.39 28.40
C GLU A 361 11.23 -15.01 29.06
N LYS A 362 12.12 -14.19 29.63
CA LYS A 362 13.34 -14.66 30.29
C LYS A 362 13.08 -15.35 31.62
N ILE A 363 12.15 -14.84 32.42
CA ILE A 363 11.76 -15.43 33.71
C ILE A 363 11.07 -16.78 33.47
N LYS A 364 10.13 -16.85 32.51
CA LYS A 364 9.48 -18.11 32.12
C LYS A 364 10.46 -19.12 31.54
N LYS A 365 11.46 -18.67 30.75
CA LYS A 365 12.49 -19.54 30.17
C LYS A 365 13.34 -20.26 31.21
N VAL A 366 13.53 -19.69 32.41
CA VAL A 366 14.25 -20.35 33.51
C VAL A 366 13.33 -21.16 34.44
N GLY A 367 12.06 -21.36 34.05
CA GLY A 367 11.06 -22.07 34.85
C GLY A 367 10.43 -21.21 35.95
N GLY A 368 10.62 -19.89 35.89
CA GLY A 368 10.08 -18.93 36.85
C GLY A 368 8.68 -18.41 36.50
N ALA A 369 8.09 -17.65 37.43
CA ALA A 369 6.78 -17.03 37.25
C ALA A 369 6.83 -15.52 37.52
N CYS A 370 6.04 -14.75 36.77
CA CYS A 370 5.84 -13.33 36.99
C CYS A 370 4.47 -13.12 37.66
N LEU A 371 4.47 -12.47 38.82
CA LEU A 371 3.26 -12.13 39.57
C LEU A 371 3.06 -10.61 39.56
N LEU A 372 1.91 -10.17 39.09
CA LEU A 372 1.54 -8.75 39.17
C LEU A 372 1.03 -8.45 40.58
N VAL A 373 1.54 -7.39 41.17
CA VAL A 373 1.10 -6.86 42.47
C VAL A 373 0.62 -5.42 42.30
N ALA A 374 -0.48 -5.06 42.95
CA ALA A 374 -1.16 -3.77 42.79
C ALA A 374 -0.38 -2.57 43.35
#